data_AF-A0A3M2MET7-F1
#
_entry.id   AF-A0A3M2MET7-F1
#
_cell.length_a   1.000
_cell.length_b   1.000
_cell.length_c   1.000
_cell.angle_alpha   90.00
_cell.angle_beta   90.00
_cell.angle_gamma   90.00
#
_symmetry.space_group_name_H-M   'P 1'
#
loop_
_entity.id
_entity.type
_entity.pdbx_description
1 polymer ?
#
loop_
_entity_poly.entity_id
_entity_poly.type
_entity_poly.pdbx_seq_one_letter_code
_entity_poly.pdbx_strand_id
1 'polypeptide(L)'
;MTHTLLHQVLVSDLVIPVGLAQLGGQESLTGFGARLTDDTWLRCDLMVFRKEQAAGDQWFIRGAPLLAVEVVSPASRAADLGPRRALLERSGVDAYWIVDLRGDEPCLQAFELDDTSRYAERAMVTWGRSAKLTVPFDIELAPDQIFERQPRRTVPGRSPAVPDPASEPDDPIARRVGPDLPHGEDPILIDAFGHRWPTGAEKVELWDGCPVFYGEWDDRDVEIARRAYPGRVVRLDQEPGEPGTMTVLPGPSEAEPAPESEPAQEAGTAPAAEGEAGSGDAS
;
A
#
# COMPACT_ATOMS: atom_id res chain seq x y z
N MET A 1 22.28 2.96 9.99
CA MET A 1 21.63 1.67 9.71
C MET A 1 20.80 1.88 8.46
N THR A 2 20.81 0.99 7.47
CA THR A 2 19.84 1.08 6.37
C THR A 2 18.43 0.95 6.94
N HIS A 3 17.45 1.69 6.40
CA HIS A 3 16.06 1.63 6.85
C HIS A 3 15.54 0.18 6.91
N THR A 4 15.95 -0.67 5.96
CA THR A 4 15.62 -2.10 5.91
C THR A 4 16.20 -2.91 7.07
N LEU A 5 17.44 -2.66 7.52
CA LEU A 5 18.01 -3.39 8.66
C LEU A 5 17.33 -3.00 9.97
N LEU A 6 17.07 -1.70 10.16
CA LEU A 6 16.39 -1.21 11.35
C LEU A 6 14.98 -1.78 11.44
N HIS A 7 14.26 -1.77 10.32
CA HIS A 7 12.95 -2.41 10.19
C HIS A 7 12.98 -3.85 10.73
N GLN A 8 13.89 -4.69 10.24
CA GLN A 8 13.97 -6.09 10.65
C GLN A 8 14.33 -6.28 12.13
N VAL A 9 15.15 -5.38 12.70
CA VAL A 9 15.44 -5.42 14.15
C VAL A 9 14.18 -5.11 14.96
N LEU A 10 13.45 -4.03 14.62
CA LEU A 10 12.20 -3.69 15.31
C LEU A 10 11.14 -4.79 15.19
N VAL A 11 11.02 -5.43 14.03
CA VAL A 11 10.14 -6.60 13.88
C VAL A 11 10.58 -7.74 14.79
N SER A 12 11.88 -8.02 14.86
CA SER A 12 12.44 -9.12 15.68
C SER A 12 12.23 -8.88 17.17
N ASP A 13 12.38 -7.64 17.64
CA ASP A 13 12.19 -7.25 19.04
C ASP A 13 10.76 -7.51 19.54
N LEU A 14 9.77 -7.50 18.64
CA LEU A 14 8.37 -7.79 18.97
C LEU A 14 8.06 -9.29 19.07
N VAL A 15 8.85 -10.16 18.44
CA VAL A 15 8.52 -11.59 18.33
C VAL A 15 8.41 -12.26 19.70
N ILE A 16 9.35 -12.00 20.60
CA ILE A 16 9.38 -12.63 21.92
C ILE A 16 8.25 -12.11 22.84
N PRO A 17 8.07 -10.79 23.03
CA PRO A 17 6.96 -10.29 23.85
C PRO A 17 5.59 -10.75 23.35
N VAL A 18 5.35 -10.70 22.03
CA VAL A 18 4.09 -11.17 21.43
C VAL A 18 3.92 -12.67 21.62
N GLY A 19 4.96 -13.47 21.35
CA GLY A 19 4.90 -14.92 21.48
C GLY A 19 4.65 -15.39 22.92
N LEU A 20 5.17 -14.68 23.92
CA LEU A 20 4.94 -15.00 25.34
C LEU A 20 3.52 -14.67 25.82
N ALA A 21 2.86 -13.70 25.18
CA ALA A 21 1.52 -13.26 25.56
C ALA A 21 0.39 -14.06 24.88
N GLN A 22 0.72 -14.87 23.87
CA GLN A 22 -0.25 -15.69 23.13
C GLN A 22 -1.03 -16.66 24.00
N LEU A 23 -2.31 -16.83 23.66
CA LEU A 23 -3.19 -17.82 24.26
C LEU A 23 -3.12 -19.16 23.50
N GLY A 24 -3.58 -20.22 24.15
CA GLY A 24 -3.67 -21.54 23.53
C GLY A 24 -4.46 -21.51 22.21
N GLY A 25 -3.90 -22.10 21.15
CA GLY A 25 -4.50 -22.11 19.81
C GLY A 25 -4.11 -20.92 18.92
N GLN A 26 -3.37 -19.94 19.45
CA GLN A 26 -2.79 -18.86 18.65
C GLN A 26 -1.37 -19.22 18.16
N GLU A 27 -0.96 -18.57 17.10
CA GLU A 27 0.39 -18.61 16.53
C GLU A 27 0.74 -17.24 15.94
N SER A 28 2.03 -16.93 15.88
CA SER A 28 2.54 -15.74 15.19
C SER A 28 3.61 -16.07 14.19
N LEU A 29 3.60 -15.32 13.08
CA LEU A 29 4.61 -15.40 12.03
C LEU A 29 5.01 -13.99 11.59
N THR A 30 6.28 -13.83 11.25
CA THR A 30 6.81 -12.59 10.68
C THR A 30 6.78 -12.64 9.16
N GLY A 31 6.52 -11.49 8.52
CA GLY A 31 6.48 -11.36 7.07
C GLY A 31 5.54 -12.35 6.39
N PHE A 32 4.40 -12.67 7.01
CA PHE A 32 3.44 -13.68 6.55
C PHE A 32 2.17 -13.05 6.00
N GLY A 33 1.47 -13.77 5.12
CA GLY A 33 0.31 -13.27 4.38
C GLY A 33 -1.03 -13.74 4.94
N ALA A 34 -2.06 -12.88 4.84
CA ALA A 34 -3.45 -13.19 5.10
C ALA A 34 -4.30 -12.93 3.86
N ARG A 35 -5.03 -13.95 3.42
CA ARG A 35 -6.07 -13.82 2.39
C ARG A 35 -7.38 -13.45 3.08
N LEU A 36 -7.72 -12.16 3.04
CA LEU A 36 -8.90 -11.59 3.70
C LEU A 36 -10.17 -11.86 2.87
N THR A 37 -10.07 -11.70 1.56
CA THR A 37 -11.09 -12.06 0.55
C THR A 37 -10.41 -12.70 -0.65
N ASP A 38 -11.16 -13.12 -1.68
CA ASP A 38 -10.55 -13.71 -2.89
C ASP A 38 -9.74 -12.69 -3.72
N ASP A 39 -10.03 -11.40 -3.55
CA ASP A 39 -9.37 -10.29 -4.22
C ASP A 39 -8.53 -9.42 -3.28
N THR A 40 -8.43 -9.78 -2.00
CA THR A 40 -7.61 -9.05 -1.02
C THR A 40 -6.68 -10.00 -0.26
N TRP A 41 -5.38 -9.75 -0.43
CA TRP A 41 -4.31 -10.44 0.28
C TRP A 41 -3.29 -9.42 0.77
N LEU A 42 -3.06 -9.41 2.09
CA LEU A 42 -2.11 -8.53 2.75
C LEU A 42 -0.99 -9.34 3.38
N ARG A 43 0.20 -8.75 3.44
CA ARG A 43 1.34 -9.30 4.16
C ARG A 43 1.63 -8.33 5.30
N CYS A 44 1.78 -8.80 6.53
CA CYS A 44 2.16 -7.91 7.64
C CYS A 44 3.53 -8.32 8.17
N ASP A 45 4.22 -7.37 8.79
CA ASP A 45 5.54 -7.62 9.36
C ASP A 45 5.50 -8.64 10.49
N LEU A 46 4.42 -8.62 11.29
CA LEU A 46 4.09 -9.64 12.27
C LEU A 46 2.57 -9.81 12.33
N MET A 47 2.11 -11.06 12.34
CA MET A 47 0.70 -11.40 12.56
C MET A 47 0.55 -12.32 13.76
N VAL A 48 -0.57 -12.21 14.47
CA VAL A 48 -1.09 -13.26 15.35
C VAL A 48 -2.40 -13.76 14.76
N PHE A 49 -2.56 -15.08 14.68
CA PHE A 49 -3.74 -15.71 14.11
C PHE A 49 -4.07 -17.01 14.86
N ARG A 50 -5.27 -17.54 14.63
CA ARG A 50 -5.65 -18.86 15.14
C ARG A 50 -5.03 -19.95 14.26
N LYS A 51 -4.46 -21.00 14.84
CA LYS A 51 -3.73 -22.06 14.12
C LYS A 51 -4.54 -22.69 12.98
N GLU A 52 -5.84 -22.83 13.15
CA GLU A 52 -6.74 -23.36 12.12
C GLU A 52 -6.79 -22.51 10.83
N GLN A 53 -6.43 -21.22 10.90
CA GLN A 53 -6.40 -20.33 9.73
C GLN A 53 -5.24 -20.66 8.79
N ALA A 54 -4.19 -21.31 9.29
CA ALA A 54 -3.01 -21.74 8.52
C ALA A 54 -3.10 -23.19 8.02
N ALA A 55 -4.28 -23.82 8.08
CA ALA A 55 -4.44 -25.22 7.71
C ALA A 55 -4.23 -25.49 6.20
N GLY A 56 -3.68 -26.66 5.87
CA GLY A 56 -3.60 -27.17 4.50
C GLY A 56 -2.37 -26.74 3.70
N ASP A 57 -1.21 -26.61 4.36
CA ASP A 57 0.10 -26.29 3.76
C ASP A 57 0.08 -25.04 2.86
N GLN A 58 -0.74 -24.06 3.22
CA GLN A 58 -0.84 -22.80 2.49
C GLN A 58 0.24 -21.81 2.93
N TRP A 59 0.74 -21.01 2.00
CA TRP A 59 1.72 -19.95 2.26
C TRP A 59 1.08 -18.66 2.79
N PHE A 60 -0.21 -18.73 3.20
CA PHE A 60 -0.99 -17.64 3.78
C PHE A 60 -2.02 -18.20 4.76
N ILE A 61 -2.52 -17.35 5.67
CA ILE A 61 -3.71 -17.66 6.48
C ILE A 61 -5.00 -17.26 5.76
N ARG A 62 -6.11 -17.92 6.09
CA ARG A 62 -7.45 -17.54 5.60
C ARG A 62 -8.19 -16.66 6.59
N GLY A 63 -8.79 -15.58 6.09
CA GLY A 63 -9.57 -14.63 6.87
C GLY A 63 -8.71 -13.68 7.70
N ALA A 64 -9.38 -12.87 8.52
CA ALA A 64 -8.75 -11.87 9.38
C ALA A 64 -7.83 -12.50 10.44
N PRO A 65 -6.54 -12.07 10.55
CA PRO A 65 -5.76 -12.37 11.75
C PRO A 65 -6.40 -11.74 13.00
N LEU A 66 -5.95 -12.19 14.17
CA LEU A 66 -6.33 -11.60 15.46
C LEU A 66 -5.59 -10.27 15.70
N LEU A 67 -4.35 -10.19 15.26
CA LEU A 67 -3.52 -8.99 15.32
C LEU A 67 -2.69 -8.87 14.04
N ALA A 68 -2.71 -7.70 13.43
CA ALA A 68 -1.75 -7.29 12.42
C ALA A 68 -0.80 -6.24 13.01
N VAL A 69 0.50 -6.38 12.79
CA VAL A 69 1.50 -5.38 13.19
C VAL A 69 2.31 -4.98 11.97
N GLU A 70 2.51 -3.67 11.81
CA GLU A 70 3.37 -3.09 10.78
C GLU A 70 4.44 -2.23 11.44
N VAL A 71 5.68 -2.40 11.00
CA VAL A 71 6.78 -1.51 11.31
C VAL A 71 6.94 -0.58 10.12
N VAL A 72 6.78 0.72 10.34
CA VAL A 72 6.73 1.68 9.24
C VAL A 72 8.11 1.82 8.59
N SER A 73 8.16 1.59 7.28
CA SER A 73 9.29 1.93 6.42
C SER A 73 8.98 3.20 5.60
N PRO A 74 9.98 3.84 4.97
CA PRO A 74 9.74 4.94 4.04
C PRO A 74 8.70 4.59 2.96
N ALA A 75 8.82 3.42 2.34
CA ALA A 75 7.92 2.98 1.26
C ALA A 75 6.51 2.61 1.74
N SER A 76 6.37 2.07 2.97
CA SER A 76 5.08 1.61 3.48
C SER A 76 4.30 2.67 4.26
N ARG A 77 4.94 3.76 4.70
CA ARG A 77 4.37 4.78 5.60
C ARG A 77 2.99 5.27 5.20
N ALA A 78 2.82 5.71 3.95
CA ALA A 78 1.54 6.22 3.49
C ALA A 78 0.46 5.13 3.50
N ALA A 79 0.82 3.90 3.14
CA ALA A 79 -0.08 2.75 3.12
C ALA A 79 -0.52 2.33 4.53
N ASP A 80 0.43 2.18 5.44
CA ASP A 80 0.22 1.69 6.81
C ASP A 80 -0.68 2.64 7.61
N LEU A 81 -0.41 3.94 7.51
CA LEU A 81 -1.17 4.97 8.22
C LEU A 81 -2.56 5.23 7.61
N GLY A 82 -2.81 4.78 6.38
CA GLY A 82 -4.01 5.08 5.60
C GLY A 82 -4.74 3.83 5.09
N PRO A 83 -4.58 3.48 3.80
CA PRO A 83 -5.40 2.48 3.14
C PRO A 83 -5.26 1.07 3.72
N ARG A 84 -4.09 0.65 4.21
CA ARG A 84 -3.94 -0.69 4.85
C ARG A 84 -4.75 -0.78 6.14
N ARG A 85 -4.74 0.27 6.96
CA ARG A 85 -5.61 0.34 8.14
C ARG A 85 -7.08 0.18 7.76
N ALA A 86 -7.53 0.85 6.69
CA ALA A 86 -8.91 0.73 6.22
C ALA A 86 -9.25 -0.67 5.64
N LEU A 87 -8.26 -1.37 5.05
CA LEU A 87 -8.38 -2.77 4.60
C LEU A 87 -8.54 -3.74 5.77
N LEU A 88 -7.71 -3.59 6.79
CA LEU A 88 -7.77 -4.42 8.00
C LEU A 88 -9.07 -4.17 8.77
N GLU A 89 -9.49 -2.90 8.90
CA GLU A 89 -10.73 -2.49 9.58
C GLU A 89 -11.94 -3.18 8.97
N ARG A 90 -12.16 -3.00 7.65
CA ARG A 90 -13.32 -3.56 6.96
C ARG A 90 -13.29 -5.08 6.86
N SER A 91 -12.11 -5.68 7.00
CA SER A 91 -11.95 -7.14 6.99
C SER A 91 -12.18 -7.78 8.36
N GLY A 92 -12.41 -6.98 9.41
CA GLY A 92 -12.71 -7.48 10.75
C GLY A 92 -11.47 -7.95 11.52
N VAL A 93 -10.30 -7.35 11.29
CA VAL A 93 -9.09 -7.64 12.07
C VAL A 93 -9.18 -6.92 13.42
N ASP A 94 -9.30 -7.69 14.52
CA ASP A 94 -9.62 -7.17 15.85
C ASP A 94 -8.63 -6.11 16.35
N ALA A 95 -7.33 -6.32 16.13
CA ALA A 95 -6.27 -5.41 16.56
C ALA A 95 -5.28 -5.09 15.43
N TYR A 96 -4.87 -3.82 15.37
CA TYR A 96 -3.85 -3.35 14.44
C TYR A 96 -2.84 -2.45 15.15
N TRP A 97 -1.56 -2.82 15.11
CA TRP A 97 -0.48 -2.04 15.71
C TRP A 97 0.46 -1.47 14.65
N ILE A 98 0.86 -0.23 14.87
CA ILE A 98 1.84 0.47 14.05
C ILE A 98 3.03 0.81 14.93
N VAL A 99 4.21 0.37 14.50
CA VAL A 99 5.49 0.79 15.10
C VAL A 99 6.11 1.82 14.18
N ASP A 100 6.34 3.00 14.70
CA ASP A 100 6.94 4.10 13.92
C ASP A 100 8.02 4.81 14.75
N LEU A 101 8.92 5.50 14.08
CA LEU A 101 9.97 6.27 14.73
C LEU A 101 9.54 7.73 14.90
N ARG A 102 9.63 8.23 16.14
CA ARG A 102 9.52 9.66 16.45
C ARG A 102 10.92 10.19 16.75
N GLY A 103 11.57 10.72 15.73
CA GLY A 103 13.02 10.95 15.79
C GLY A 103 13.75 9.61 15.78
N ASP A 104 14.58 9.36 16.80
CA ASP A 104 15.32 8.10 16.95
C ASP A 104 14.61 7.10 17.89
N GLU A 105 13.45 7.46 18.45
CA GLU A 105 12.75 6.65 19.44
C GLU A 105 11.53 5.93 18.81
N PRO A 106 11.45 4.59 18.89
CA PRO A 106 10.25 3.84 18.54
C PRO A 106 9.03 4.24 19.38
N CYS A 107 7.89 4.34 18.72
CA CYS A 107 6.58 4.48 19.33
C CYS A 107 5.61 3.42 18.79
N LEU A 108 4.69 2.99 19.63
CA LEU A 108 3.67 2.00 19.32
C LEU A 108 2.30 2.66 19.33
N GLN A 109 1.58 2.60 18.22
CA GLN A 109 0.17 2.99 18.14
C GLN A 109 -0.68 1.74 18.00
N ALA A 110 -1.67 1.58 18.86
CA ALA A 110 -2.55 0.43 18.88
C ALA A 110 -4.00 0.84 18.59
N PHE A 111 -4.59 0.19 17.60
CA PHE A 111 -5.99 0.30 17.22
C PHE A 111 -6.70 -1.02 17.52
N GLU A 112 -7.94 -0.93 17.99
CA GLU A 112 -8.83 -2.08 18.17
C GLU A 112 -10.19 -1.78 17.57
N LEU A 113 -10.84 -2.78 16.99
CA LEU A 113 -12.23 -2.64 16.56
C LEU A 113 -13.13 -2.44 17.77
N ASP A 114 -14.03 -1.46 17.66
CA ASP A 114 -15.10 -1.26 18.63
C ASP A 114 -16.37 -2.03 18.24
N ASP A 115 -17.41 -1.90 19.05
CA ASP A 115 -18.71 -2.56 18.84
C ASP A 115 -19.41 -2.13 17.52
N THR A 116 -18.93 -1.07 16.87
CA THR A 116 -19.40 -0.59 15.57
C THR A 116 -18.55 -1.10 14.40
N SER A 117 -17.59 -1.98 14.68
CA SER A 117 -16.61 -2.49 13.70
C SER A 117 -15.77 -1.38 13.07
N ARG A 118 -15.44 -0.35 13.85
CA ARG A 118 -14.51 0.73 13.46
C ARG A 118 -13.30 0.71 14.38
N TYR A 119 -12.13 1.05 13.85
CA TYR A 119 -10.94 1.18 14.67
C TYR A 119 -11.01 2.42 15.55
N ALA A 120 -10.91 2.19 16.86
CA ALA A 120 -10.61 3.21 17.84
C ALA A 120 -9.13 3.11 18.22
N GLU A 121 -8.44 4.25 18.30
CA GLU A 121 -7.11 4.29 18.91
C GLU A 121 -7.23 3.98 20.40
N ARG A 122 -6.57 2.93 20.85
CA ARG A 122 -6.56 2.49 22.25
C ARG A 122 -5.35 3.02 23.00
N ALA A 123 -4.22 3.10 22.32
CA ALA A 123 -3.00 3.62 22.91
C ALA A 123 -2.07 4.22 21.85
N MET A 124 -1.39 5.30 22.24
CA MET A 124 -0.17 5.79 21.63
C MET A 124 0.92 5.75 22.71
N VAL A 125 1.80 4.76 22.62
CA VAL A 125 2.84 4.51 23.62
C VAL A 125 4.16 5.06 23.09
N THR A 126 4.57 6.18 23.65
CA THR A 126 5.89 6.79 23.39
C THR A 126 6.95 6.21 24.31
N TRP A 127 8.21 6.49 24.01
CA TRP A 127 9.34 6.06 24.83
C TRP A 127 9.18 6.38 26.33
N GLY A 128 9.52 5.43 27.20
CA GLY A 128 9.44 5.57 28.66
C GLY A 128 8.01 5.55 29.23
N ARG A 129 7.02 5.23 28.40
CA ARG A 129 5.62 5.00 28.80
C ARG A 129 5.25 3.55 28.58
N SER A 130 4.22 3.09 29.29
CA SER A 130 3.61 1.79 29.03
C SER A 130 2.09 1.89 28.93
N ALA A 131 1.50 0.93 28.24
CA ALA A 131 0.05 0.74 28.18
C ALA A 131 -0.28 -0.76 28.21
N LYS A 132 -1.36 -1.12 28.90
CA LYS A 132 -1.89 -2.49 28.91
C LYS A 132 -2.97 -2.62 27.84
N LEU A 133 -2.82 -3.62 27.00
CA LEU A 133 -3.81 -4.04 26.02
C LEU A 133 -4.31 -5.43 26.40
N THR A 134 -5.56 -5.72 26.07
CA THR A 134 -6.20 -7.01 26.37
C THR A 134 -6.67 -7.74 25.12
N VAL A 135 -6.53 -7.11 23.94
CA VAL A 135 -6.91 -7.68 22.64
C VAL A 135 -5.66 -7.80 21.76
N PRO A 136 -5.38 -8.99 21.19
CA PRO A 136 -6.13 -10.25 21.33
C PRO A 136 -5.78 -11.05 22.59
N PHE A 137 -4.90 -10.53 23.44
CA PHE A 137 -4.46 -11.11 24.70
C PHE A 137 -3.93 -10.01 25.63
N ASP A 138 -3.71 -10.35 26.90
CA ASP A 138 -3.14 -9.44 27.89
C ASP A 138 -1.65 -9.22 27.62
N ILE A 139 -1.27 -7.96 27.34
CA ILE A 139 0.13 -7.56 27.14
C ILE A 139 0.34 -6.12 27.62
N GLU A 140 1.47 -5.87 28.26
CA GLU A 140 1.94 -4.52 28.56
C GLU A 140 2.96 -4.10 27.51
N LEU A 141 2.61 -3.10 26.71
CA LEU A 141 3.50 -2.51 25.72
C LEU A 141 4.29 -1.38 26.38
N ALA A 142 5.62 -1.50 26.37
CA ALA A 142 6.55 -0.47 26.83
C ALA A 142 7.72 -0.37 25.82
N PRO A 143 7.73 0.61 24.90
CA PRO A 143 8.74 0.70 23.84
C PRO A 143 10.19 0.66 24.36
N ASP A 144 10.46 1.22 25.54
CA ASP A 144 11.78 1.26 26.16
C ASP A 144 12.22 -0.05 26.81
N GLN A 145 11.31 -1.01 26.94
CA GLN A 145 11.58 -2.37 27.39
C GLN A 145 11.59 -3.39 26.23
N ILE A 146 10.91 -3.07 25.13
CA ILE A 146 10.82 -3.92 23.94
C ILE A 146 11.97 -3.64 22.99
N PHE A 147 12.23 -2.36 22.70
CA PHE A 147 13.22 -1.93 21.71
C PHE A 147 14.47 -1.38 22.39
N GLU A 148 15.64 -1.61 21.79
CA GLU A 148 16.87 -0.93 22.23
C GLU A 148 16.88 0.55 21.80
N ARG A 149 17.35 1.46 22.68
CA ARG A 149 17.80 2.79 22.22
C ARG A 149 19.00 2.58 21.32
N GLN A 150 18.83 2.79 20.02
CA GLN A 150 19.83 2.42 19.02
C GLN A 150 21.25 2.90 19.37
N PRO A 151 22.28 2.05 19.26
CA PRO A 151 23.66 2.52 19.20
C PRO A 151 23.97 3.12 17.82
N ARG A 152 24.67 4.26 17.81
CA ARG A 152 25.10 5.05 16.64
C ARG A 152 26.13 4.30 15.75
N ARG A 153 25.76 3.18 15.12
CA ARG A 153 26.62 2.54 14.11
C ARG A 153 26.00 2.71 12.72
N THR A 154 26.55 3.67 12.00
CA THR A 154 26.21 3.96 10.62
C THR A 154 26.75 2.84 9.73
N VAL A 155 25.90 1.86 9.41
CA VAL A 155 26.10 1.06 8.18
C VAL A 155 25.87 2.02 7.00
N PRO A 156 26.76 2.07 5.99
CA PRO A 156 26.52 2.86 4.79
C PRO A 156 25.14 2.51 4.21
N GLY A 157 24.34 3.53 3.92
CA GLY A 157 23.10 3.35 3.17
C GLY A 157 23.39 2.70 1.82
N ARG A 158 22.43 1.96 1.25
CA ARG A 158 22.46 1.70 -0.19
C ARG A 158 22.45 3.06 -0.90
N SER A 159 23.28 3.25 -1.93
CA SER A 159 23.23 4.45 -2.74
C SER A 159 21.83 4.62 -3.33
N PRO A 160 21.33 5.87 -3.45
CA PRO A 160 20.01 6.13 -4.00
C PRO A 160 19.88 5.51 -5.40
N ALA A 161 18.68 5.00 -5.70
CA ALA A 161 18.29 4.50 -7.01
C ALA A 161 18.01 5.62 -8.03
N VAL A 162 18.57 6.82 -7.81
CA VAL A 162 18.52 7.92 -8.78
C VAL A 162 19.90 8.61 -8.82
N PRO A 163 20.51 8.80 -10.01
CA PRO A 163 21.73 9.58 -10.14
C PRO A 163 21.41 11.07 -9.90
N ASP A 164 22.37 11.82 -9.36
CA ASP A 164 22.28 13.28 -9.32
C ASP A 164 22.05 13.81 -10.76
N PRO A 165 21.07 14.69 -11.01
CA PRO A 165 20.89 15.33 -12.32
C PRO A 165 22.13 16.10 -12.82
N ALA A 166 23.12 16.35 -11.96
CA ALA A 166 24.43 16.90 -12.32
C ALA A 166 25.51 15.86 -12.67
N SER A 167 25.22 14.54 -12.61
CA SER A 167 26.17 13.48 -12.96
C SER A 167 26.47 13.46 -14.47
N GLU A 168 27.73 13.18 -14.83
CA GLU A 168 28.15 13.10 -16.23
C GLU A 168 27.51 11.91 -16.98
N PRO A 169 27.30 12.01 -18.31
CA PRO A 169 26.57 11.01 -19.12
C PRO A 169 27.14 9.58 -19.07
N ASP A 170 28.43 9.43 -18.73
CA ASP A 170 29.15 8.16 -18.68
C ASP A 170 29.42 7.66 -17.25
N ASP A 171 28.75 8.22 -16.24
CA ASP A 171 28.87 7.77 -14.86
C ASP A 171 28.41 6.29 -14.72
N PRO A 172 29.26 5.38 -14.24
CA PRO A 172 28.87 3.98 -14.00
C PRO A 172 27.72 3.83 -13.00
N ILE A 173 27.46 4.81 -12.12
CA ILE A 173 26.25 4.84 -11.27
C ILE A 173 25.02 5.17 -12.10
N ALA A 174 25.11 6.14 -13.02
CA ALA A 174 24.05 6.47 -13.96
C ALA A 174 23.73 5.33 -14.94
N ARG A 175 24.65 4.40 -15.20
CA ARG A 175 24.36 3.16 -15.98
C ARG A 175 23.77 2.02 -15.13
N ARG A 176 24.07 1.96 -13.83
CA ARG A 176 23.48 1.00 -12.88
C ARG A 176 22.03 1.32 -12.54
N VAL A 177 21.67 2.59 -12.73
CA VAL A 177 20.42 3.23 -12.28
C VAL A 177 19.73 3.98 -13.45
N GLY A 178 20.28 3.81 -14.66
CA GLY A 178 19.93 4.52 -15.89
C GLY A 178 18.68 4.04 -16.61
N PRO A 179 18.27 4.75 -17.68
CA PRO A 179 16.97 4.59 -18.35
C PRO A 179 16.79 3.29 -19.13
N ASP A 180 17.88 2.63 -19.52
CA ASP A 180 17.83 1.40 -20.29
C ASP A 180 18.14 0.18 -19.41
N LEU A 181 17.40 -0.90 -19.63
CA LEU A 181 17.88 -2.22 -19.21
C LEU A 181 19.26 -2.44 -19.86
N PRO A 182 20.18 -3.16 -19.20
CA PRO A 182 21.41 -3.59 -19.83
C PRO A 182 21.08 -4.19 -21.21
N HIS A 183 21.95 -3.99 -22.20
CA HIS A 183 21.75 -4.59 -23.52
C HIS A 183 21.52 -6.09 -23.36
N GLY A 184 20.79 -6.74 -24.27
CA GLY A 184 20.47 -8.18 -24.13
C GLY A 184 21.70 -9.11 -24.04
N GLU A 185 22.87 -8.60 -24.39
CA GLU A 185 24.17 -9.28 -24.29
C GLU A 185 24.97 -8.90 -23.03
N ASP A 186 24.57 -7.84 -22.33
CA ASP A 186 25.19 -7.39 -21.09
C ASP A 186 24.62 -8.17 -19.90
N PRO A 187 25.45 -8.55 -18.91
CA PRO A 187 24.96 -9.15 -17.69
C PRO A 187 24.15 -8.13 -16.86
N ILE A 188 23.04 -8.58 -16.28
CA ILE A 188 22.32 -7.80 -15.27
C ILE A 188 23.18 -7.78 -13.99
N LEU A 189 23.67 -6.61 -13.62
CA LEU A 189 24.48 -6.43 -12.42
C LEU A 189 23.61 -6.34 -11.16
N ILE A 190 24.18 -6.70 -10.01
CA ILE A 190 23.47 -6.71 -8.72
C ILE A 190 22.86 -5.35 -8.34
N ASP A 191 23.52 -4.27 -8.75
CA ASP A 191 23.06 -2.89 -8.50
C ASP A 191 21.86 -2.49 -9.38
N ALA A 192 21.59 -3.21 -10.48
CA ALA A 192 20.42 -2.99 -11.32
C ALA A 192 19.29 -3.99 -11.00
N PHE A 193 19.64 -5.24 -10.67
CA PHE A 193 18.67 -6.31 -10.45
C PHE A 193 17.71 -6.02 -9.29
N GLY A 194 18.21 -5.46 -8.18
CA GLY A 194 17.41 -5.21 -6.98
C GLY A 194 16.66 -3.88 -6.93
N HIS A 195 16.69 -3.09 -8.00
CA HIS A 195 16.17 -1.72 -8.02
C HIS A 195 15.12 -1.47 -9.11
N ARG A 196 14.81 -2.49 -9.93
CA ARG A 196 13.83 -2.38 -11.03
C ARG A 196 12.62 -3.25 -10.78
N TRP A 197 11.45 -2.78 -11.20
CA TRP A 197 10.26 -3.61 -11.14
C TRP A 197 10.38 -4.81 -12.09
N PRO A 198 10.00 -6.03 -11.68
CA PRO A 198 9.39 -6.39 -10.39
C PRO A 198 10.39 -6.82 -9.30
N THR A 199 11.66 -7.04 -9.64
CA THR A 199 12.66 -7.69 -8.76
C THR A 199 13.12 -6.82 -7.59
N GLY A 200 12.97 -5.50 -7.68
CA GLY A 200 13.22 -4.56 -6.61
C GLY A 200 12.07 -4.39 -5.61
N ALA A 201 10.96 -5.11 -5.76
CA ALA A 201 9.81 -4.94 -4.89
C ALA A 201 10.13 -5.44 -3.47
N GLU A 202 10.03 -4.55 -2.49
CA GLU A 202 10.28 -4.86 -1.09
C GLU A 202 9.15 -5.70 -0.49
N LYS A 203 7.93 -5.43 -0.97
CA LYS A 203 6.69 -6.09 -0.56
C LYS A 203 5.71 -6.00 -1.72
N VAL A 204 4.87 -7.03 -1.84
CA VAL A 204 3.79 -7.08 -2.83
C VAL A 204 2.52 -7.48 -2.08
N GLU A 205 1.40 -6.87 -2.44
CA GLU A 205 0.07 -7.16 -1.89
C GLU A 205 -0.98 -7.12 -3.00
N LEU A 206 -2.20 -7.59 -2.68
CA LEU A 206 -3.37 -7.49 -3.54
C LEU A 206 -4.48 -6.78 -2.77
N TRP A 207 -4.93 -5.63 -3.26
CA TRP A 207 -5.94 -4.80 -2.61
C TRP A 207 -7.16 -4.69 -3.52
N ASP A 208 -8.28 -5.32 -3.16
CA ASP A 208 -9.52 -5.31 -3.96
C ASP A 208 -9.27 -5.61 -5.46
N GLY A 209 -8.42 -6.61 -5.74
CA GLY A 209 -8.05 -7.03 -7.09
C GLY A 209 -6.98 -6.16 -7.77
N CYS A 210 -6.37 -5.22 -7.05
CA CYS A 210 -5.31 -4.34 -7.53
C CYS A 210 -3.96 -4.76 -6.92
N PRO A 211 -3.00 -5.26 -7.73
CA PRO A 211 -1.63 -5.48 -7.27
C PRO A 211 -0.98 -4.18 -6.79
N VAL A 212 -0.34 -4.23 -5.62
CA VAL A 212 0.40 -3.11 -5.03
C VAL A 212 1.84 -3.54 -4.80
N PHE A 213 2.79 -2.78 -5.34
CA PHE A 213 4.23 -3.02 -5.23
C PHE A 213 4.87 -1.93 -4.39
N TYR A 214 5.53 -2.30 -3.30
CA TYR A 214 6.26 -1.38 -2.41
C TYR A 214 7.72 -1.30 -2.85
N GLY A 215 8.26 -0.08 -2.90
CA GLY A 215 9.65 0.15 -3.25
C GLY A 215 9.89 1.59 -3.73
N GLU A 216 11.03 1.80 -4.37
CA GLU A 216 11.39 3.06 -5.02
C GLU A 216 11.13 2.90 -6.53
N TRP A 217 10.09 3.56 -7.04
CA TRP A 217 9.61 3.37 -8.41
C TRP A 217 9.58 4.68 -9.18
N ASP A 218 9.91 4.61 -10.47
CA ASP A 218 9.85 5.76 -11.37
C ASP A 218 9.00 5.47 -12.63
N ASP A 219 8.91 6.45 -13.53
CA ASP A 219 8.11 6.36 -14.76
C ASP A 219 8.48 5.16 -15.65
N ARG A 220 9.72 4.67 -15.57
CA ARG A 220 10.19 3.52 -16.36
C ARG A 220 9.60 2.22 -15.84
N ASP A 221 9.56 2.06 -14.52
CA ASP A 221 8.91 0.91 -13.87
C ASP A 221 7.41 0.89 -14.20
N VAL A 222 6.78 2.06 -14.30
CA VAL A 222 5.39 2.22 -14.77
C VAL A 222 5.22 1.73 -16.20
N GLU A 223 6.12 2.09 -17.11
CA GLU A 223 6.07 1.62 -18.50
C GLU A 223 6.23 0.09 -18.61
N ILE A 224 7.15 -0.49 -17.85
CA ILE A 224 7.36 -1.95 -17.82
C ILE A 224 6.11 -2.64 -17.26
N ALA A 225 5.55 -2.13 -16.16
CA ALA A 225 4.32 -2.65 -15.57
C ALA A 225 3.13 -2.52 -16.54
N ARG A 226 3.00 -1.43 -17.29
CA ARG A 226 1.95 -1.28 -18.33
C ARG A 226 2.03 -2.35 -19.42
N ARG A 227 3.25 -2.74 -19.81
CA ARG A 227 3.45 -3.85 -20.78
C ARG A 227 3.08 -5.20 -20.16
N ALA A 228 3.35 -5.40 -18.88
CA ALA A 228 3.01 -6.63 -18.16
C ALA A 228 1.51 -6.74 -17.83
N TYR A 229 0.81 -5.62 -17.65
CA TYR A 229 -0.61 -5.53 -17.35
C TYR A 229 -1.38 -4.75 -18.44
N PRO A 230 -1.55 -5.34 -19.64
CA PRO A 230 -2.23 -4.66 -20.74
C PRO A 230 -3.68 -4.29 -20.37
N GLY A 231 -4.08 -3.06 -20.70
CA GLY A 231 -5.43 -2.55 -20.43
C GLY A 231 -5.68 -2.09 -18.99
N ARG A 232 -4.70 -2.20 -18.08
CA ARG A 232 -4.78 -1.70 -16.70
C ARG A 232 -4.19 -0.29 -16.59
N VAL A 233 -4.60 0.45 -15.56
CA VAL A 233 -4.00 1.76 -15.23
C VAL A 233 -2.93 1.55 -14.17
N VAL A 234 -1.67 1.83 -14.51
CA VAL A 234 -0.56 1.80 -13.55
C VAL A 234 -0.34 3.20 -12.99
N ARG A 235 -0.36 3.32 -11.66
CA ARG A 235 -0.24 4.57 -10.90
C ARG A 235 0.92 4.51 -9.92
N LEU A 236 1.72 5.57 -9.85
CA LEU A 236 2.63 5.84 -8.73
C LEU A 236 1.88 6.67 -7.68
N ASP A 237 1.95 6.24 -6.43
CA ASP A 237 1.32 6.91 -5.30
C ASP A 237 2.28 7.90 -4.60
N GLN A 238 3.48 8.05 -5.15
CA GLN A 238 4.57 8.89 -4.67
C GLN A 238 5.28 9.63 -5.82
N GLU A 239 6.20 10.55 -5.49
CA GLU A 239 7.05 11.19 -6.50
C GLU A 239 8.00 10.15 -7.14
N PRO A 240 8.24 10.19 -8.47
CA PRO A 240 9.11 9.22 -9.13
C PRO A 240 10.50 9.12 -8.50
N GLY A 241 10.93 7.89 -8.18
CA GLY A 241 12.20 7.59 -7.54
C GLY A 241 12.18 7.65 -6.01
N GLU A 242 11.13 8.20 -5.41
CA GLU A 242 10.97 8.19 -3.96
C GLU A 242 10.35 6.86 -3.47
N PRO A 243 10.61 6.45 -2.22
CA PRO A 243 9.97 5.29 -1.61
C PRO A 243 8.44 5.46 -1.54
N GLY A 244 7.70 4.46 -2.01
CA GLY A 244 6.24 4.45 -1.97
C GLY A 244 5.63 3.20 -2.60
N THR A 245 4.50 3.38 -3.26
CA THR A 245 3.76 2.28 -3.89
C THR A 245 3.44 2.53 -5.35
N MET A 246 3.67 1.50 -6.17
CA MET A 246 3.12 1.42 -7.52
C MET A 246 1.90 0.49 -7.50
N THR A 247 0.75 1.01 -7.92
CA THR A 247 -0.53 0.30 -7.89
C THR A 247 -1.03 0.04 -9.30
N VAL A 248 -1.44 -1.21 -9.58
CA VAL A 248 -2.03 -1.62 -10.85
C VAL A 248 -3.56 -1.69 -10.71
N LEU A 249 -4.22 -0.63 -11.18
CA LEU A 249 -5.67 -0.44 -11.10
C LEU A 249 -6.39 -1.05 -12.31
N PRO A 250 -7.69 -1.38 -12.20
CA PRO A 250 -8.53 -1.70 -13.34
C PRO A 250 -8.41 -0.68 -14.47
N GLY A 251 -8.61 -1.14 -15.70
CA GLY A 251 -8.71 -0.25 -16.85
C GLY A 251 -9.88 0.73 -16.70
N PRO A 252 -9.90 1.85 -17.45
CA PRO A 252 -11.09 2.67 -17.53
C PRO A 252 -12.26 1.79 -17.99
N SER A 253 -13.40 1.92 -17.32
CA SER A 253 -14.64 1.33 -17.83
C SER A 253 -14.86 1.87 -19.24
N GLU A 254 -15.07 1.00 -20.22
CA GLU A 254 -15.66 1.44 -21.48
C GLU A 254 -17.00 2.10 -21.09
N ALA A 255 -17.12 3.41 -21.30
CA ALA A 255 -18.42 4.06 -21.16
C ALA A 255 -19.34 3.36 -22.17
N GLU A 256 -20.53 2.91 -21.72
CA GLU A 256 -21.58 2.50 -22.67
C GLU A 256 -21.71 3.60 -23.73
N PRO A 257 -21.70 3.25 -25.03
CA PRO A 257 -21.84 4.27 -26.07
C PRO A 257 -23.14 5.02 -25.80
N ALA A 258 -23.04 6.35 -25.71
CA ALA A 258 -24.19 7.22 -25.54
C ALA A 258 -25.25 6.86 -26.60
N PRO A 259 -26.54 6.77 -26.24
CA PRO A 259 -27.57 6.43 -27.22
C PRO A 259 -27.51 7.44 -28.36
N GLU A 260 -27.38 6.94 -29.59
CA GLU A 260 -27.37 7.75 -30.81
C GLU A 260 -28.58 8.68 -30.77
N SER A 261 -28.35 10.00 -30.73
CA SER A 261 -29.43 10.97 -30.85
C SER A 261 -30.05 10.85 -32.23
N GLU A 262 -31.30 10.38 -32.28
CA GLU A 262 -32.12 10.32 -33.50
C GLU A 262 -32.11 11.68 -34.22
N PRO A 263 -32.03 11.70 -35.57
CA PRO A 263 -32.03 12.95 -36.30
C PRO A 263 -33.39 13.63 -36.18
N ALA A 264 -33.37 14.93 -35.90
CA ALA A 264 -34.55 15.77 -35.79
C ALA A 264 -35.42 15.69 -37.05
N GLN A 265 -36.70 15.34 -36.87
CA GLN A 265 -37.72 15.41 -37.91
C GLN A 265 -37.87 16.87 -38.39
N GLU A 266 -37.66 17.09 -39.69
CA GLU A 266 -37.99 18.34 -40.36
C GLU A 266 -39.47 18.69 -40.15
N ALA A 267 -39.72 19.85 -39.56
CA ALA A 267 -41.05 20.40 -39.38
C ALA A 267 -41.68 20.73 -40.74
N GLY A 268 -42.72 19.96 -41.09
CA GLY A 268 -43.57 20.21 -42.23
C GLY A 268 -44.27 21.57 -42.16
N THR A 269 -44.23 22.28 -43.29
CA THR A 269 -44.97 23.50 -43.59
C THR A 269 -46.47 23.32 -43.39
N ALA A 270 -47.11 24.20 -42.61
CA ALA A 270 -48.56 24.36 -42.54
C ALA A 270 -49.00 25.71 -43.18
N PRO A 271 -50.17 25.77 -43.85
CA PRO A 271 -50.55 26.89 -44.69
C PRO A 271 -51.26 28.02 -43.92
N ALA A 272 -51.24 29.20 -44.54
CA ALA A 272 -51.88 30.43 -44.09
C ALA A 272 -53.41 30.42 -44.33
N ALA A 273 -54.17 30.88 -43.33
CA ALA A 273 -55.53 31.40 -43.47
C ALA A 273 -55.73 32.51 -42.42
N GLU A 274 -55.72 33.77 -42.86
CA GLU A 274 -56.90 34.65 -42.97
C GLU A 274 -57.09 35.53 -41.73
N GLY A 275 -56.61 36.77 -41.84
CA GLY A 275 -56.89 37.85 -40.90
C GLY A 275 -58.00 38.74 -41.43
N GLU A 276 -59.13 38.79 -40.72
CA GLU A 276 -60.13 39.84 -40.83
C GLU A 276 -59.54 41.16 -40.32
N ALA A 277 -59.50 42.18 -41.19
CA ALA A 277 -59.29 43.56 -40.81
C ALA A 277 -60.53 44.36 -41.21
N GLY A 278 -61.33 44.73 -40.21
CA GLY A 278 -62.33 45.78 -40.33
C GLY A 278 -61.68 47.16 -40.37
N SER A 279 -62.14 48.00 -41.28
CA SER A 279 -62.00 49.45 -41.21
C SER A 279 -63.27 50.10 -41.76
N GLY A 280 -63.84 51.06 -41.00
CA GLY A 280 -64.85 52.02 -41.48
C GLY A 280 -64.25 52.96 -42.53
N ASP A 281 -64.95 53.89 -43.17
CA ASP A 281 -66.18 54.64 -42.89
C ASP A 281 -66.52 55.42 -44.20
N ALA A 282 -67.70 56.04 -44.26
CA ALA A 282 -68.06 57.24 -45.03
C ALA A 282 -69.34 57.15 -45.91
N SER A 283 -70.34 57.93 -45.44
CA SER A 283 -71.39 58.70 -46.17
C SER A 283 -72.39 58.00 -47.07
#